data_AF-A0AB39KS63-F1
#
_entry.id   AF-A0AB39KS63-F1
#
_cell.length_a   1.000
_cell.length_b   1.000
_cell.length_c   1.000
_cell.angle_alpha   90.00
_cell.angle_beta   90.00
_cell.angle_gamma   90.00
#
_symmetry.space_group_name_H-M   'P 1'
#
loop_
_entity.id
_entity.type
_entity.pdbx_description
1 polymer ?
#
loop_
_entity_poly.entity_id
_entity_poly.type
_entity_poly.pdbx_seq_one_letter_code
_entity_poly.pdbx_strand_id
1 'polypeptide(L)'
;MLIAAPAHAQDVAKLSLKLVDVGRYAAFVDEAGITWSGRTAKLRVLQVVETDFIAAGEAYWGGWQALTIDCDARTLVRNAYASIRATGREGPLSGAPTPTEPIPGGGMEEAAAKLVCDGHAPFPAVRTAESVEEAVRIGRPLIESGAEPN
;
A
#
# COMPACT_ATOMS: atom_id res chain seq x y z
N MET A 1 4.52 8.00 46.10
CA MET A 1 3.25 7.99 45.34
C MET A 1 3.63 8.13 43.87
N LEU A 2 3.75 7.02 43.14
CA LEU A 2 4.03 7.04 41.70
C LEU A 2 2.69 7.15 40.97
N ILE A 3 2.49 8.23 40.22
CA ILE A 3 1.36 8.38 39.30
C ILE A 3 1.75 7.60 38.04
N ALA A 4 1.12 6.44 37.83
CA ALA A 4 1.19 5.76 36.55
C ALA A 4 0.38 6.57 35.53
N ALA A 5 1.04 7.08 34.49
CA ALA A 5 0.36 7.67 33.35
C ALA A 5 -0.47 6.60 32.63
N PRO A 6 -1.66 6.93 32.09
CA PRO A 6 -2.41 5.98 31.31
C PRO A 6 -1.61 5.64 30.05
N ALA A 7 -1.37 4.35 29.84
CA ALA A 7 -0.98 3.84 28.53
C ALA A 7 -2.11 4.23 27.57
N HIS A 8 -1.84 5.18 26.67
CA HIS A 8 -2.71 5.37 25.53
C HIS A 8 -2.65 4.06 24.75
N ALA A 9 -3.73 3.28 24.82
CA ALA A 9 -3.97 2.24 23.83
C ALA A 9 -3.83 2.95 22.48
N GLN A 10 -2.77 2.63 21.75
CA GLN A 10 -2.63 3.11 20.38
C GLN A 10 -3.83 2.51 19.66
N ASP A 11 -4.84 3.33 19.38
CA ASP A 11 -5.88 2.95 18.43
C ASP A 11 -5.13 2.47 17.19
N VAL A 12 -5.18 1.15 16.95
CA VAL A 12 -4.63 0.59 15.73
C VAL A 12 -5.48 1.20 14.63
N ALA A 13 -4.94 2.24 13.97
CA ALA A 13 -5.66 2.98 12.96
C ALA A 13 -6.28 1.98 11.98
N LYS A 14 -7.61 2.03 11.84
CA LYS A 14 -8.33 1.08 11.00
C LYS A 14 -7.84 1.24 9.55
N LEU A 15 -7.32 0.16 8.97
CA LEU A 15 -6.86 0.15 7.58
C LEU A 15 -8.06 0.10 6.63
N SER A 16 -7.93 0.74 5.47
CA SER A 16 -8.89 0.64 4.37
C SER A 16 -8.13 0.36 3.08
N LEU A 17 -7.86 -0.91 2.80
CA LEU A 17 -6.97 -1.35 1.73
C LEU A 17 -7.77 -1.70 0.48
N LYS A 18 -7.78 -0.80 -0.51
CA LYS A 18 -8.47 -0.99 -1.79
C LYS A 18 -7.52 -1.56 -2.82
N LEU A 19 -7.85 -2.72 -3.40
CA LEU A 19 -7.08 -3.31 -4.51
C LEU A 19 -7.15 -2.38 -5.73
N VAL A 20 -5.98 -2.04 -6.28
CA VAL A 20 -5.87 -1.15 -7.46
C VAL A 20 -5.11 -1.77 -8.63
N ASP A 21 -4.21 -2.71 -8.39
CA ASP A 21 -3.43 -3.35 -9.45
C ASP A 21 -3.16 -4.82 -9.11
N VAL A 22 -3.13 -5.68 -10.12
CA VAL A 22 -2.69 -7.08 -10.01
C VAL A 22 -1.73 -7.33 -11.17
N GLY A 23 -0.46 -7.55 -10.83
CA GLY A 23 0.59 -7.88 -11.79
C GLY A 23 1.68 -8.68 -11.09
N ARG A 24 2.90 -8.14 -11.05
CA ARG A 24 3.99 -8.72 -10.24
C ARG A 24 3.65 -8.78 -8.75
N TYR A 25 2.80 -7.85 -8.30
CA TYR A 25 2.28 -7.76 -6.95
C TYR A 25 0.77 -7.55 -7.03
N ALA A 26 0.05 -7.89 -5.96
CA ALA A 26 -1.28 -7.33 -5.74
C ALA A 26 -1.11 -6.03 -4.93
N ALA A 27 -1.50 -4.90 -5.52
CA ALA A 27 -1.30 -3.58 -4.93
C ALA A 27 -2.59 -3.04 -4.30
N PHE A 28 -2.50 -2.59 -3.06
CA PHE A 28 -3.62 -2.00 -2.32
C PHE A 28 -3.28 -0.59 -1.84
N VAL A 29 -4.14 0.38 -2.11
CA VAL A 29 -4.03 1.72 -1.52
C VAL A 29 -4.68 1.72 -0.14
N ASP A 30 -3.99 2.27 0.87
CA ASP A 30 -4.59 2.55 2.17
C ASP A 30 -5.34 3.88 2.13
N GLU A 31 -6.64 3.83 1.83
CA GLU A 31 -7.51 5.00 1.68
C GLU A 31 -7.70 5.76 2.99
N ALA A 32 -7.73 5.05 4.12
CA ALA A 32 -7.90 5.65 5.44
C ALA A 32 -6.66 6.46 5.87
N GLY A 33 -5.50 6.14 5.31
CA GLY A 33 -4.22 6.80 5.58
C GLY A 33 -3.89 7.97 4.66
N ILE A 34 -4.76 8.31 3.69
CA ILE A 34 -4.48 9.40 2.74
C ILE A 34 -4.53 10.75 3.47
N THR A 35 -3.48 11.55 3.29
CA THR A 35 -3.43 12.93 3.78
C THR A 35 -3.24 13.90 2.63
N TRP A 36 -4.12 14.89 2.53
CA TRP A 36 -4.13 15.88 1.46
C TRP A 36 -3.49 17.20 1.87
N SER A 37 -2.76 17.81 0.95
CA SER A 37 -2.26 19.18 1.03
C SER A 37 -2.44 19.86 -0.31
N GLY A 38 -3.52 20.63 -0.45
CA GLY A 38 -3.94 21.16 -1.75
C GLY A 38 -4.16 20.04 -2.76
N ARG A 39 -3.47 20.13 -3.90
CA ARG A 39 -3.48 19.16 -5.02
C ARG A 39 -2.63 17.90 -4.79
N THR A 40 -1.93 17.83 -3.66
CA THR A 40 -0.97 16.76 -3.37
C THR A 40 -1.52 15.80 -2.34
N ALA A 41 -1.50 14.51 -2.63
CA ALA A 41 -1.85 13.42 -1.71
C ALA A 41 -0.59 12.69 -1.22
N LYS A 42 -0.47 12.49 0.08
CA LYS A 42 0.47 11.53 0.66
C LYS A 42 -0.29 10.28 1.06
N LEU A 43 0.24 9.13 0.67
CA LEU A 43 -0.40 7.84 0.85
C LEU A 43 0.64 6.73 0.99
N ARG A 44 0.16 5.53 1.26
CA ARG A 44 0.94 4.29 1.16
C ARG A 44 0.20 3.26 0.32
N VAL A 45 0.99 2.48 -0.41
CA VAL A 45 0.50 1.36 -1.23
C VAL A 45 1.13 0.09 -0.68
N LEU A 46 0.29 -0.87 -0.28
CA LEU A 46 0.71 -2.22 0.06
C LEU A 46 1.00 -2.96 -1.23
N GLN A 47 2.17 -3.56 -1.35
CA GLN A 47 2.50 -4.52 -2.40
C GLN A 47 2.54 -5.89 -1.76
N VAL A 48 1.57 -6.75 -2.07
CA VAL A 48 1.54 -8.15 -1.65
C VAL A 48 2.32 -8.99 -2.66
N VAL A 49 3.21 -9.85 -2.17
CA VAL A 49 3.98 -10.81 -2.97
C VAL A 49 3.38 -12.22 -2.90
N GLU A 50 3.81 -13.07 -3.82
CA GLU A 50 3.48 -14.51 -3.88
C GLU A 50 3.83 -15.26 -2.58
N THR A 51 3.24 -16.45 -2.40
CA THR A 51 3.27 -17.20 -1.14
C THR A 51 4.69 -17.53 -0.66
N ASP A 52 5.59 -17.88 -1.58
CA ASP A 52 6.93 -18.40 -1.29
C ASP A 52 8.05 -17.36 -1.49
N PHE A 53 7.71 -16.07 -1.53
CA PHE A 53 8.70 -15.02 -1.70
C PHE A 53 9.66 -14.95 -0.51
N ILE A 54 10.95 -15.15 -0.77
CA ILE A 54 12.05 -15.10 0.19
C ILE A 54 13.08 -14.06 -0.24
N ALA A 55 13.49 -13.20 0.70
CA ALA A 55 14.58 -12.25 0.53
C ALA A 55 15.54 -12.35 1.72
N ALA A 56 16.85 -12.38 1.46
CA ALA A 56 17.89 -12.50 2.50
C ALA A 56 17.66 -13.64 3.51
N GLY A 57 17.09 -14.77 3.06
CA GLY A 57 16.81 -15.94 3.89
C GLY A 57 15.53 -15.87 4.72
N GLU A 58 14.68 -14.86 4.50
CA GLU A 58 13.43 -14.68 5.24
C GLU A 58 12.22 -14.54 4.32
N ALA A 59 11.07 -15.08 4.75
CA ALA A 59 9.82 -15.00 4.01
C ALA A 59 9.08 -13.68 4.28
N TYR A 60 8.46 -13.11 3.25
CA TYR A 60 7.74 -11.84 3.35
C TYR A 60 6.32 -11.94 2.79
N TRP A 61 5.43 -11.10 3.32
CA TRP A 61 4.13 -10.80 2.71
C TRP A 61 4.21 -9.67 1.69
N GLY A 62 5.29 -8.88 1.72
CA GLY A 62 5.58 -7.83 0.74
C GLY A 62 6.05 -6.55 1.44
N GLY A 63 5.41 -5.41 1.17
CA GLY A 63 5.73 -4.17 1.87
C GLY A 63 4.94 -2.93 1.49
N TRP A 64 5.12 -1.87 2.27
CA TRP A 64 4.52 -0.56 2.07
C TRP A 64 5.45 0.34 1.25
N GLN A 65 4.94 0.84 0.13
CA GLN A 65 5.55 1.96 -0.60
C GLN A 65 4.87 3.26 -0.18
N ALA A 66 5.62 4.17 0.45
CA ALA A 66 5.13 5.52 0.74
C ALA A 66 5.27 6.40 -0.51
N LEU A 67 4.19 7.08 -0.90
CA LEU A 67 4.11 7.92 -2.09
C LEU A 67 3.60 9.33 -1.75
N THR A 68 4.07 10.31 -2.52
CA THR A 68 3.46 11.63 -2.63
C THR A 68 3.05 11.80 -4.10
N ILE A 69 1.78 12.08 -4.37
CA ILE A 69 1.24 12.26 -5.73
C ILE A 69 0.71 13.68 -5.86
N ASP A 70 1.11 14.39 -6.91
CA ASP A 70 0.50 15.64 -7.32
C ASP A 70 -0.50 15.35 -8.44
N CYS A 71 -1.79 15.54 -8.15
CA CYS A 71 -2.88 15.14 -9.06
C CYS A 71 -2.98 16.04 -10.30
N ASP A 72 -2.64 17.33 -10.20
CA ASP A 72 -2.72 18.24 -11.34
C ASP A 72 -1.50 18.11 -12.26
N ALA A 73 -0.28 18.00 -11.68
CA ALA A 73 0.94 17.80 -12.48
C ALA A 73 1.10 16.37 -12.99
N ARG A 74 0.33 15.41 -12.44
CA ARG A 74 0.48 13.98 -12.71
C ARG A 74 1.92 13.51 -12.49
N THR A 75 2.49 13.91 -11.35
CA THR A 75 3.83 13.53 -10.90
C THR A 75 3.78 12.84 -9.55
N LEU A 76 4.80 12.04 -9.24
CA LEU A 76 4.95 11.39 -7.95
C LEU A 76 6.37 11.52 -7.37
N VAL A 77 6.46 11.27 -6.07
CA VAL A 77 7.70 11.00 -5.33
C VAL A 77 7.53 9.69 -4.58
N ARG A 78 8.47 8.76 -4.74
CA ARG A 78 8.60 7.59 -3.88
C ARG A 78 9.38 7.99 -2.64
N ASN A 79 8.73 8.02 -1.48
CA ASN A 79 9.33 8.59 -0.27
C ASN A 79 10.21 7.58 0.49
N ALA A 80 9.69 6.38 0.72
CA ALA A 80 10.31 5.34 1.54
C ALA A 80 9.62 3.99 1.33
N TYR A 81 10.26 2.91 1.79
CA TYR A 81 9.72 1.56 1.78
C TYR A 81 9.86 0.89 3.14
N ALA A 82 8.84 0.13 3.56
CA ALA A 82 8.86 -0.74 4.73
C ALA A 82 8.47 -2.17 4.33
N SER A 83 9.33 -3.14 4.61
CA SER A 83 9.04 -4.55 4.33
C SER A 83 8.10 -5.15 5.37
N ILE A 84 7.28 -6.13 4.99
CA ILE A 84 6.39 -6.86 5.90
C ILE A 84 6.79 -8.34 5.88
N ARG A 85 7.30 -8.82 7.00
CA ARG A 85 7.69 -10.22 7.17
C ARG A 85 6.45 -11.13 7.10
N ALA A 86 6.64 -12.41 6.81
CA ALA A 86 5.53 -13.37 6.73
C ALA A 86 4.79 -13.60 8.07
N THR A 87 5.24 -12.98 9.16
CA THR A 87 4.56 -12.91 10.44
C THR A 87 3.65 -11.67 10.57
N GLY A 88 3.47 -10.88 9.52
CA GLY A 88 2.76 -9.59 9.54
C GLY A 88 3.53 -8.44 10.18
N ARG A 89 4.77 -8.68 10.62
CA ARG A 89 5.58 -7.63 11.26
C ARG A 89 6.12 -6.66 10.22
N GLU A 90 5.68 -5.42 10.32
CA GLU A 90 6.23 -4.30 9.55
C GLU A 90 7.65 -3.96 10.03
N GLY A 91 8.56 -3.81 9.07
CA GLY A 91 9.90 -3.29 9.29
C GLY A 91 9.91 -1.76 9.36
N PRO A 92 11.06 -1.15 9.68
CA PRO A 92 11.19 0.30 9.67
C PRO A 92 11.00 0.85 8.24
N LEU A 93 10.43 2.05 8.14
CA LEU A 93 10.50 2.83 6.89
C LEU A 93 11.96 3.17 6.60
N SER A 94 12.40 2.85 5.40
CA SER A 94 13.79 3.00 4.96
C SER A 94 13.85 3.57 3.54
N GLY A 95 14.99 4.17 3.20
CA GLY A 95 15.20 4.86 1.93
C GLY A 95 15.05 6.37 2.02
N ALA A 96 15.51 7.06 0.99
CA ALA A 96 15.36 8.50 0.82
C ALA A 96 14.35 8.79 -0.30
N PRO A 97 13.65 9.94 -0.24
CA PRO A 97 12.75 10.34 -1.31
C PRO A 97 13.46 10.40 -2.65
N THR A 98 12.82 9.85 -3.70
CA THR A 98 13.29 10.00 -5.07
C THR A 98 13.07 11.44 -5.55
N PRO A 99 13.73 11.86 -6.65
CA PRO A 99 13.29 13.04 -7.38
C PRO A 99 11.81 12.94 -7.77
N THR A 100 11.18 14.10 -7.97
CA THR A 100 9.84 14.16 -8.56
C THR A 100 9.89 13.72 -10.02
N GLU A 101 9.03 12.79 -10.37
CA GLU A 101 8.96 12.19 -11.71
C GLU A 101 7.52 12.16 -12.21
N PRO A 102 7.29 12.16 -13.54
CA PRO A 102 5.98 11.84 -14.10
C PRO A 102 5.49 10.48 -13.62
N ILE A 103 4.19 10.35 -13.37
CA ILE A 103 3.59 9.04 -13.05
C ILE A 103 3.79 8.11 -14.25
N PRO A 104 4.47 6.96 -14.09
CA PRO A 104 4.64 6.00 -15.17
C PRO A 104 3.30 5.48 -15.69
N GLY A 105 3.23 5.13 -16.98
CA GLY A 105 2.06 4.45 -17.53
C GLY A 105 2.03 2.99 -17.11
N GLY A 106 0.88 2.52 -16.62
CA GLY A 106 0.65 1.17 -16.12
C GLY A 106 1.11 0.94 -14.68
N GLY A 107 0.67 -0.20 -14.14
CA GLY A 107 1.08 -0.71 -12.83
C GLY A 107 0.56 0.08 -11.63
N MET A 108 1.09 -0.27 -10.46
CA MET A 108 0.58 0.22 -9.17
C MET A 108 0.57 1.75 -9.02
N GLU A 109 1.55 2.46 -9.58
CA GLU A 109 1.68 3.91 -9.39
C GLU A 109 0.61 4.66 -10.19
N GLU A 110 0.37 4.26 -11.44
CA GLU A 110 -0.72 4.80 -12.24
C GLU A 110 -2.09 4.45 -11.64
N ALA A 111 -2.27 3.18 -11.23
CA ALA A 111 -3.51 2.71 -10.65
C ALA A 111 -3.84 3.42 -9.32
N ALA A 112 -2.84 3.62 -8.46
CA ALA A 112 -2.99 4.41 -7.23
C ALA A 112 -3.36 5.86 -7.55
N ALA A 113 -2.70 6.48 -8.54
CA ALA A 113 -3.04 7.84 -8.95
C ALA A 113 -4.47 7.95 -9.51
N LYS A 114 -4.92 6.96 -10.31
CA LYS A 114 -6.30 6.91 -10.82
C LYS A 114 -7.33 6.79 -9.70
N LEU A 115 -7.08 5.95 -8.70
CA LEU A 115 -7.95 5.85 -7.53
C LEU A 115 -8.01 7.18 -6.77
N VAL A 116 -6.84 7.74 -6.44
CA VAL A 116 -6.72 8.88 -5.53
C VAL A 116 -7.12 10.21 -6.17
N CYS A 117 -6.71 10.45 -7.41
CA CYS A 117 -6.94 11.71 -8.10
C CYS A 117 -8.26 11.72 -8.87
N ASP A 118 -8.65 10.57 -9.45
CA ASP A 118 -9.76 10.49 -10.40
C ASP A 118 -10.96 9.71 -9.84
N GLY A 119 -10.84 9.13 -8.63
CA GLY A 119 -11.89 8.31 -8.00
C GLY A 119 -12.11 6.97 -8.71
N HIS A 120 -11.19 6.55 -9.58
CA HIS A 120 -11.34 5.35 -10.39
C HIS A 120 -10.78 4.12 -9.67
N ALA A 121 -11.67 3.22 -9.26
CA ALA A 121 -11.31 1.92 -8.67
C ALA A 121 -11.41 0.80 -9.73
N PRO A 122 -10.28 0.21 -10.17
CA PRO A 122 -10.28 -0.81 -11.23
C PRO A 122 -11.02 -2.10 -10.84
N PHE A 123 -11.03 -2.44 -9.55
CA PHE A 123 -11.63 -3.67 -9.03
C PHE A 123 -12.76 -3.36 -8.02
N PRO A 124 -13.92 -2.83 -8.48
CA PRO A 124 -14.98 -2.38 -7.59
C PRO A 124 -15.65 -3.55 -6.84
N ALA A 125 -15.71 -4.73 -7.45
CA ALA A 125 -16.29 -5.94 -6.85
C ALA A 125 -15.41 -6.57 -5.76
N VAL A 126 -14.09 -6.28 -5.78
CA VAL A 126 -13.19 -6.72 -4.72
C VAL A 126 -13.42 -5.85 -3.49
N ARG A 127 -13.83 -6.51 -2.41
CA ARG A 127 -14.05 -5.88 -1.10
C ARG A 127 -12.76 -5.22 -0.61
N THR A 128 -12.91 -4.09 0.05
CA THR A 128 -11.81 -3.43 0.77
C THR A 128 -11.34 -4.34 1.91
N ALA A 129 -10.02 -4.52 2.03
CA ALA A 129 -9.41 -5.24 3.14
C ALA A 129 -9.22 -4.32 4.34
N GLU A 130 -9.51 -4.82 5.54
CA GLU A 130 -9.39 -4.06 6.80
C GLU A 130 -8.11 -4.39 7.57
N SER A 131 -7.28 -5.31 7.06
CA SER A 131 -5.96 -5.64 7.61
C SER A 131 -4.97 -6.09 6.53
N VAL A 132 -3.68 -6.10 6.85
CA VAL A 132 -2.63 -6.63 5.96
C VAL A 132 -2.83 -8.12 5.70
N GLU A 133 -3.13 -8.91 6.73
CA GLU A 133 -3.43 -10.35 6.63
C GLU A 133 -4.58 -10.60 5.65
N GLU A 134 -5.59 -9.73 5.68
CA GLU A 134 -6.72 -9.80 4.78
C GLU A 134 -6.36 -9.44 3.34
N ALA A 135 -5.58 -8.38 3.13
CA ALA A 135 -5.05 -8.05 1.82
C ALA A 135 -4.16 -9.18 1.27
N VAL A 136 -3.38 -9.86 2.11
CA VAL A 136 -2.59 -11.03 1.73
C VAL A 136 -3.47 -12.20 1.29
N ARG A 137 -4.54 -12.50 2.05
CA ARG A 137 -5.51 -13.55 1.67
C ARG A 137 -6.24 -13.25 0.36
N ILE A 138 -6.51 -11.98 0.08
CA ILE A 138 -7.15 -11.54 -1.18
C ILE A 138 -6.13 -11.57 -2.33
N GLY A 139 -4.95 -11.00 -2.14
CA GLY A 139 -3.99 -10.71 -3.20
C GLY A 139 -3.26 -11.95 -3.73
N ARG A 140 -2.84 -12.87 -2.86
CA ARG A 140 -2.02 -14.02 -3.29
C ARG A 140 -2.70 -14.91 -4.33
N PRO A 141 -3.98 -15.32 -4.16
CA PRO A 141 -4.67 -16.09 -5.19
C PRO A 141 -4.78 -15.37 -6.54
N LEU A 142 -4.86 -14.02 -6.54
CA LEU A 142 -4.94 -13.22 -7.76
C LEU A 142 -3.61 -13.19 -8.50
N ILE A 143 -2.49 -13.08 -7.78
CA ILE A 143 -1.14 -13.18 -8.36
C ILE A 143 -0.93 -14.57 -8.97
N GLU A 144 -1.26 -15.63 -8.23
CA GLU A 144 -1.02 -17.02 -8.63
C GLU A 144 -1.86 -17.47 -9.84
N SER A 145 -3.10 -16.98 -9.93
CA SER A 145 -3.99 -17.31 -11.06
C SER A 145 -3.70 -16.49 -12.33
N GLY A 146 -3.04 -15.34 -12.20
CA GLY A 146 -2.85 -14.38 -13.30
C GLY A 146 -4.17 -13.85 -13.88
N ALA A 147 -5.29 -14.07 -13.18
CA ALA A 147 -6.61 -13.67 -13.63
C ALA A 147 -6.95 -12.29 -13.06
N GLU A 148 -7.43 -11.39 -13.91
CA GLU A 148 -8.03 -10.14 -13.43
C GLU A 148 -9.31 -10.48 -12.64
N PRO A 149 -9.48 -9.97 -11.42
CA PRO A 149 -10.70 -10.21 -10.66
C PRO A 149 -11.88 -9.47 -11.32
N ASN A 150 -12.92 -10.22 -11.68
CA ASN A 150 -14.18 -9.72 -12.25
C ASN A 150 -15.16 -9.25 -11.17
#